data_AF-A0A847H1U0-F1
#
_entry.id   AF-A0A847H1U0-F1
#
_cell.length_a   1.000
_cell.length_b   1.000
_cell.length_c   1.000
_cell.angle_alpha   90.00
_cell.angle_beta   90.00
_cell.angle_gamma   90.00
#
_symmetry.space_group_name_H-M   'P 1'
#
loop_
_entity.id
_entity.type
_entity.pdbx_description
1 polymer ?
#
loop_
_entity_poly.entity_id
_entity_poly.type
_entity_poly.pdbx_seq_one_letter_code
_entity_poly.pdbx_strand_id
1 'polypeptide(L)'
;MNYVKIITNRYKNLLVDKAFMTLYYQFIEMLETVGSMLLNLFYSLRCLVMGELDRAKFLEQASRFGVDSLPISLLMVSITGMIIAIQVSLEMVKQGAGDYVGMLVALSII
;
A
#
# COMPACT_ATOMS: atom_id res chain seq x y z
N MET A 1 1.33 -53.49 -9.38
CA MET A 1 0.64 -52.22 -9.05
C MET A 1 1.31 -51.41 -7.91
N ASN A 2 2.60 -51.65 -7.58
CA ASN A 2 3.31 -50.91 -6.51
C ASN A 2 4.40 -49.96 -7.03
N TYR A 3 4.97 -50.24 -8.22
CA TYR A 3 6.03 -49.40 -8.82
C TYR A 3 5.54 -48.04 -9.32
N VAL A 4 4.29 -47.94 -9.76
CA VAL A 4 3.70 -46.67 -10.25
C VAL A 4 3.53 -45.66 -9.10
N LYS A 5 3.10 -46.10 -7.91
CA LYS A 5 2.96 -45.23 -6.73
C LYS A 5 4.29 -44.63 -6.27
N ILE A 6 5.38 -45.40 -6.34
CA ILE A 6 6.72 -44.94 -5.93
C ILE A 6 7.24 -43.85 -6.88
N ILE A 7 7.00 -44.00 -8.19
CA ILE A 7 7.42 -43.02 -9.20
C ILE A 7 6.60 -41.73 -9.04
N THR A 8 5.27 -41.82 -8.91
CA THR A 8 4.41 -40.64 -8.73
C THR A 8 4.75 -39.86 -7.45
N ASN A 9 5.08 -40.55 -6.35
CA ASN A 9 5.46 -39.90 -5.09
C ASN A 9 6.83 -39.19 -5.19
N ARG A 10 7.79 -39.75 -5.92
CA ARG A 10 9.08 -39.09 -6.21
C ARG A 10 8.93 -37.83 -7.06
N TYR A 11 8.08 -37.86 -8.08
CA TYR A 11 7.81 -36.68 -8.91
C TYR A 11 7.11 -35.56 -8.12
N LYS A 12 6.18 -35.90 -7.23
CA LYS A 12 5.52 -34.91 -6.36
C LYS A 12 6.53 -34.23 -5.42
N ASN A 13 7.44 -35.00 -4.80
CA ASN A 13 8.47 -34.43 -3.93
C ASN A 13 9.49 -33.56 -4.70
N LEU A 14 9.89 -33.96 -5.91
CA LEU A 14 10.76 -33.16 -6.78
C LEU A 14 10.14 -31.81 -7.20
N LEU A 15 8.81 -31.75 -7.42
CA LEU A 15 8.11 -30.51 -7.73
C LEU A 15 7.98 -29.60 -6.50
N VAL A 16 7.72 -30.21 -5.32
CA VAL A 16 7.65 -29.50 -4.03
C VAL A 16 9.01 -28.88 -3.70
N ASP A 17 10.11 -29.63 -3.84
CA ASP A 17 11.47 -29.14 -3.57
C ASP A 17 11.86 -27.99 -4.51
N LYS A 18 11.51 -28.08 -5.80
CA LYS A 18 11.72 -26.98 -6.75
C LYS A 18 10.90 -25.73 -6.41
N ALA A 19 9.64 -25.90 -6.00
CA ALA A 19 8.81 -24.78 -5.58
C ALA A 19 9.36 -24.09 -4.32
N PHE A 20 9.85 -24.87 -3.34
CA PHE A 20 10.51 -24.34 -2.15
C PHE A 20 11.79 -23.56 -2.49
N MET A 21 12.61 -24.07 -3.42
CA MET A 21 13.81 -23.35 -3.86
C MET A 21 13.47 -22.04 -4.57
N THR A 22 12.46 -22.02 -5.45
CA THR A 22 12.01 -20.78 -6.11
C THR A 22 11.51 -19.75 -5.11
N LEU A 23 10.72 -20.15 -4.11
CA LEU A 23 10.27 -19.25 -3.05
C LEU A 23 11.43 -18.70 -2.23
N TYR A 24 12.43 -19.53 -1.93
CA TYR A 24 13.63 -19.09 -1.21
C TYR A 24 14.41 -18.03 -2.01
N TYR A 25 14.64 -18.26 -3.31
CA TYR A 25 15.33 -17.27 -4.15
C TYR A 25 14.55 -15.96 -4.27
N GLN A 26 13.23 -16.01 -4.48
CA GLN A 26 12.39 -14.82 -4.51
C GLN A 26 12.44 -14.04 -3.18
N PHE A 27 12.49 -14.76 -2.05
CA PHE A 27 12.58 -14.12 -0.74
C PHE A 27 13.93 -13.40 -0.54
N ILE A 28 15.03 -14.02 -0.94
CA ILE A 28 16.37 -13.40 -0.88
C ILE A 28 16.45 -12.18 -1.82
N GLU A 29 15.93 -12.29 -3.05
CA GLU A 29 15.90 -11.19 -4.01
C GLU A 29 15.05 -10.00 -3.51
N MET A 30 13.90 -10.29 -2.89
CA MET A 30 13.08 -9.25 -2.25
C MET A 30 13.85 -8.57 -1.10
N LEU A 31 14.61 -9.34 -0.31
CA LEU A 31 15.39 -8.81 0.80
C LEU A 31 16.56 -7.94 0.31
N GLU A 32 17.24 -8.34 -0.77
CA GLU A 32 18.27 -7.53 -1.44
C GLU A 32 17.68 -6.24 -2.03
N THR A 33 16.51 -6.34 -2.66
CA THR A 33 15.78 -5.19 -3.20
C THR A 33 15.43 -4.19 -2.11
N VAL A 34 14.85 -4.66 -1.00
CA VAL A 34 14.55 -3.82 0.17
C VAL A 34 15.82 -3.21 0.77
N GLY A 35 16.90 -3.98 0.86
CA GLY A 35 18.21 -3.49 1.33
C GLY A 35 18.74 -2.35 0.46
N SER A 36 18.69 -2.50 -0.87
CA SER A 36 19.12 -1.45 -1.81
C SER A 36 18.25 -0.19 -1.73
N MET A 37 16.93 -0.35 -1.55
CA MET A 37 15.99 0.77 -1.34
C MET A 37 16.32 1.54 -0.05
N LEU A 38 16.61 0.84 1.04
CA LEU A 38 17.00 1.45 2.32
C LEU A 38 18.31 2.23 2.19
N LEU A 39 19.33 1.66 1.56
CA LEU A 39 20.60 2.37 1.33
C LEU A 39 20.38 3.66 0.52
N ASN A 40 19.61 3.60 -0.57
CA ASN A 40 19.28 4.76 -1.38
C ASN A 40 18.50 5.82 -0.59
N LEU A 41 17.58 5.41 0.29
CA LEU A 41 16.87 6.30 1.18
C LEU A 41 17.83 7.01 2.15
N PHE A 42 18.77 6.29 2.76
CA PHE A 42 19.78 6.89 3.65
C PHE A 42 20.69 7.88 2.92
N TYR A 43 21.15 7.56 1.71
CA TYR A 43 21.94 8.50 0.91
C TYR A 43 21.15 9.76 0.55
N SER A 44 19.89 9.61 0.15
CA SER A 44 18.99 10.73 -0.16
C SER A 44 18.72 11.61 1.07
N LEU A 45 18.44 11.00 2.23
CA LEU A 45 18.25 11.72 3.49
C LEU A 45 19.51 12.46 3.93
N ARG A 46 20.69 11.85 3.79
CA ARG A 46 21.97 12.49 4.10
C ARG A 46 22.21 13.72 3.21
N CYS A 47 21.93 13.60 1.91
CA CYS A 47 22.02 14.71 0.95
C CYS A 47 21.04 15.84 1.31
N LEU A 48 19.81 15.50 1.70
CA LEU A 48 18.80 16.46 2.14
C LEU A 48 19.24 17.23 3.40
N VAL A 49 19.88 16.56 4.36
CA VAL A 49 20.41 17.18 5.58
C VAL A 49 21.66 18.03 5.31
N MET A 50 22.50 17.64 4.35
CA MET A 50 23.69 18.42 3.94
C MET A 50 23.34 19.69 3.15
N GLY A 51 22.10 19.81 2.65
CA GLY A 51 21.60 21.04 2.03
C GLY A 51 22.08 21.27 0.59
N GLU A 52 22.68 20.27 -0.05
CA GLU A 52 23.10 20.29 -1.45
C GLU A 52 21.93 20.10 -2.43
N LEU A 53 20.76 20.66 -2.10
CA LEU A 53 19.53 20.53 -2.89
C LEU A 53 19.34 21.73 -3.82
N ASP A 54 19.14 21.43 -5.09
CA ASP A 54 18.65 22.40 -6.07
C ASP A 54 17.18 22.73 -5.76
N ARG A 55 16.97 23.90 -5.14
CA ARG A 55 15.65 24.37 -4.70
C ARG A 55 14.65 24.46 -5.85
N ALA A 56 15.11 24.76 -7.07
CA ALA A 56 14.23 24.84 -8.23
C ALA A 56 13.67 23.46 -8.58
N LYS A 57 14.53 22.44 -8.64
CA LYS A 57 14.12 21.05 -8.89
C LYS A 57 13.29 20.48 -7.74
N PHE A 58 13.63 20.80 -6.50
CA PHE A 58 12.85 20.36 -5.35
C PHE A 58 11.41 20.90 -5.40
N LEU A 59 11.25 22.19 -5.69
CA LEU A 59 9.93 22.82 -5.80
C LEU A 59 9.15 22.30 -7.02
N GLU A 60 9.82 22.07 -8.15
CA GLU A 60 9.22 21.47 -9.35
C GLU A 60 8.67 20.07 -9.04
N GLN A 61 9.46 19.22 -8.38
CA GLN A 61 9.01 17.88 -7.99
C GLN A 61 7.87 17.97 -6.97
N ALA A 62 7.98 18.82 -5.95
CA ALA A 62 6.91 19.00 -4.96
C ALA A 62 5.61 19.49 -5.61
N SER A 63 5.68 20.42 -6.56
CA SER A 63 4.53 20.90 -7.33
C SER A 63 3.94 19.78 -8.18
N ARG A 64 4.77 18.97 -8.85
CA ARG A 64 4.30 17.86 -9.67
C ARG A 64 3.58 16.81 -8.80
N PHE A 65 4.16 16.42 -7.67
CA PHE A 65 3.51 15.48 -6.75
C PHE A 65 2.22 16.04 -6.14
N GLY A 66 2.23 17.31 -5.71
CA GLY A 66 1.08 17.93 -5.07
C GLY A 66 -0.06 18.23 -6.03
N VAL A 67 0.23 18.94 -7.13
CA VAL A 67 -0.78 19.39 -8.09
C VAL A 67 -1.32 18.24 -8.93
N ASP A 68 -0.48 17.30 -9.37
CA ASP A 68 -0.96 16.19 -10.21
C ASP A 68 -1.82 15.20 -9.41
N SER A 69 -1.59 15.05 -8.10
CA SER A 69 -2.38 14.14 -7.25
C SER A 69 -3.64 14.78 -6.66
N LEU A 70 -3.71 16.11 -6.59
CA LEU A 70 -4.81 16.86 -5.99
C LEU A 70 -6.19 16.48 -6.60
N PRO A 71 -6.37 16.43 -7.93
CA PRO A 71 -7.65 16.04 -8.52
C PRO A 71 -8.11 14.65 -8.06
N ILE A 72 -7.20 13.69 -7.97
CA ILE A 72 -7.51 12.32 -7.55
C ILE A 72 -7.91 12.32 -6.07
N SER A 73 -7.15 12.99 -5.20
CA SER A 73 -7.48 13.06 -3.77
C SER A 73 -8.83 13.74 -3.52
N LEU A 74 -9.14 14.80 -4.25
CA LEU A 74 -10.36 15.57 -4.07
C LEU A 74 -11.59 14.78 -4.53
N LEU A 75 -11.48 14.06 -5.65
CA LEU A 75 -12.51 13.14 -6.12
C LEU A 75 -12.74 12.02 -5.11
N MET A 76 -11.67 11.41 -4.60
CA MET A 76 -11.74 10.32 -3.63
C MET A 76 -12.44 10.78 -2.34
N VAL A 77 -12.01 11.89 -1.74
CA VAL A 77 -12.62 12.45 -0.52
C VAL A 77 -14.09 12.83 -0.73
N SER A 78 -14.43 13.36 -1.91
CA SER A 78 -15.82 13.70 -2.24
C SER A 78 -16.72 12.47 -2.26
N ILE A 79 -16.26 11.39 -2.91
CA ILE A 79 -17.01 10.14 -3.04
C ILE A 79 -17.08 9.42 -1.68
N THR A 80 -15.97 9.28 -0.97
CA THR A 80 -15.96 8.61 0.34
C THR A 80 -16.78 9.38 1.38
N GLY A 81 -16.70 10.72 1.39
CA GLY A 81 -17.53 11.55 2.25
C GLY A 81 -19.03 11.33 2.02
N MET A 82 -19.45 11.23 0.75
CA MET A 82 -20.85 10.91 0.40
C MET A 82 -21.26 9.51 0.89
N ILE A 83 -20.40 8.51 0.68
CA ILE A 83 -20.67 7.12 1.13
C ILE A 83 -20.82 7.07 2.65
N ILE A 84 -19.91 7.71 3.39
CA ILE A 84 -19.95 7.75 4.87
C ILE A 84 -21.21 8.48 5.33
N ALA A 85 -21.54 9.63 4.74
CA ALA A 85 -22.75 10.38 5.10
C ALA A 85 -24.03 9.54 4.94
N ILE A 86 -24.14 8.80 3.83
CA ILE A 86 -25.29 7.92 3.60
C ILE A 86 -25.34 6.81 4.65
N GLN A 87 -24.23 6.10 4.90
CA GLN A 87 -24.21 4.99 5.87
C GLN A 87 -24.52 5.45 7.30
N VAL A 88 -23.87 6.54 7.75
CA VAL A 88 -24.10 7.10 9.08
C VAL A 88 -25.54 7.59 9.22
N SER A 89 -26.10 8.24 8.19
CA SER A 89 -27.50 8.69 8.24
C SER A 89 -28.48 7.54 8.42
N LEU A 90 -28.28 6.43 7.70
CA LEU A 90 -29.13 5.25 7.78
C LEU A 90 -29.05 4.58 9.16
N GLU A 91 -27.88 4.57 9.80
CA GLU A 91 -27.70 4.00 11.13
C GLU A 91 -28.25 4.89 12.23
N MET A 92 -28.01 6.20 12.15
CA MET A 92 -28.46 7.16 13.15
C MET A 92 -29.97 7.37 13.13
N VAL A 93 -30.61 7.34 11.95
CA VAL A 93 -32.08 7.37 11.85
C VAL A 93 -32.69 6.12 12.49
N LYS A 94 -32.09 4.94 12.32
CA LYS A 94 -32.55 3.71 13.00
C LYS A 94 -32.42 3.77 14.51
N GLN A 95 -31.43 4.50 15.02
CA GLN A 95 -31.18 4.66 16.46
C GLN A 95 -31.92 5.86 17.08
N GLY A 96 -32.68 6.63 16.28
CA GLY A 96 -33.36 7.84 16.75
C GLY A 96 -32.43 9.05 16.99
N ALA A 97 -31.19 8.98 16.51
CA ALA A 97 -30.13 9.98 16.69
C ALA A 97 -29.79 10.73 15.39
N GLY A 98 -30.77 10.93 14.51
CA GLY A 98 -30.58 11.55 13.18
C GLY A 98 -29.93 12.94 13.20
N ASP A 99 -30.11 13.71 14.27
CA ASP A 99 -29.53 15.06 14.42
C ASP A 99 -27.99 15.04 14.59
N TYR A 100 -27.42 13.90 14.98
CA TYR A 100 -25.97 13.76 15.23
C TYR A 100 -25.18 13.25 14.02
N VAL A 101 -25.84 13.05 12.86
CA VAL A 101 -25.21 12.51 11.65
C VAL A 101 -24.03 13.36 11.19
N GLY A 102 -24.18 14.69 11.13
CA GLY A 102 -23.10 15.58 10.69
C GLY A 102 -21.87 15.54 11.59
N MET A 103 -22.09 15.45 12.91
CA MET A 103 -21.00 15.34 13.89
C MET A 103 -20.22 14.03 13.73
N LEU A 104 -20.91 12.90 13.57
CA LEU A 104 -20.29 11.60 13.40
C LEU A 104 -19.54 11.48 12.08
N VAL A 105 -20.07 12.04 11.00
CA VAL A 105 -19.38 12.07 9.69
C VAL A 105 -18.08 12.89 9.79
N ALA A 106 -18.13 14.06 10.42
CA ALA A 106 -16.94 14.89 10.61
C ALA A 106 -15.87 14.20 11.46
N LEU A 107 -16.27 13.52 12.55
CA LEU A 107 -15.37 12.73 13.40
C LEU A 107 -14.80 11.50 12.69
N SER A 108 -15.47 10.98 11.67
CA SER A 108 -15.02 9.78 10.95
C SER A 108 -14.00 10.11 9.85
N ILE A 109 -13.98 11.36 9.36
CA ILE A 109 -13.08 11.81 8.29
C ILE A 109 -11.74 12.32 8.85
N ILE A 110 -11.74 12.81 10.09
CA ILE A 110 -10.55 13.28 10.83
C ILE A 110 -9.86 12.11 11.53
#